data_AF-A0A2M8PL25-F1
#
_entry.id   AF-A0A2M8PL25-F1
#
_cell.length_a   1.000
_cell.length_b   1.000
_cell.length_c   1.000
_cell.angle_alpha   90.00
_cell.angle_beta   90.00
_cell.angle_gamma   90.00
#
_symmetry.space_group_name_H-M   'P 1'
#
loop_
_entity.id
_entity.type
_entity.pdbx_description
1 polymer ?
#
loop_
_entity_poly.entity_id
_entity_poly.type
_entity_poly.pdbx_seq_one_letter_code
_entity_poly.pdbx_strand_id
1 'polypeptide(L)'
;VEVVRQLIAKELIIPKRGTVIAIPLINIYGFLNFSREVPDGKDINRSFPGSKDGSLASRVAYALSSEVLPHIDVGVDFHTGGGRINNFSQIRCVLDNPQNLDYAQAFAPHFIINAKLRDKSLRHLASKLGKTILVYEGGESQRLNRPPIKEAMRGTLRLMHHLDMIDKDDVAKMRGA
;
A
#
# COMPACT_ATOMS: atom_id res chain seq x y z
N VAL A 1 -0.53 1.57 8.41
CA VAL A 1 -1.20 1.02 9.60
C VAL A 1 -2.65 1.45 9.73
N GLU A 2 -2.93 2.71 10.08
CA GLU A 2 -4.29 3.12 10.48
C GLU A 2 -5.35 2.99 9.37
N VAL A 3 -5.00 3.28 8.12
CA VAL A 3 -5.89 3.09 6.95
C VAL A 3 -6.40 1.65 6.89
N VAL A 4 -5.49 0.67 6.85
CA VAL A 4 -5.83 -0.75 6.75
C VAL A 4 -6.58 -1.22 8.01
N ARG A 5 -6.14 -0.77 9.20
CA ARG A 5 -6.82 -1.11 10.46
C ARG A 5 -8.28 -0.65 10.48
N GLN A 6 -8.56 0.58 10.03
CA GLN A 6 -9.93 1.10 9.97
C GLN A 6 -10.76 0.41 8.88
N LEU A 7 -10.17 0.10 7.72
CA LEU A 7 -10.86 -0.65 6.67
C LEU A 7 -11.31 -2.04 7.16
N ILE A 8 -10.44 -2.75 7.90
CA ILE A 8 -10.77 -4.04 8.53
C ILE A 8 -11.83 -3.85 9.61
N ALA A 9 -11.60 -2.96 10.58
CA ALA A 9 -12.48 -2.79 11.74
C ALA A 9 -13.89 -2.29 11.39
N LYS A 10 -14.05 -1.63 10.24
CA LYS A 10 -15.34 -1.17 9.71
C LYS A 10 -15.92 -2.12 8.66
N GLU A 11 -15.29 -3.27 8.41
CA GLU A 11 -15.72 -4.28 7.45
C GLU A 11 -15.91 -3.73 6.02
N LEU A 12 -15.13 -2.71 5.65
CA LEU A 12 -15.30 -1.99 4.38
C LEU A 12 -14.65 -2.68 3.19
N ILE A 13 -13.76 -3.65 3.44
CA ILE A 13 -12.98 -4.34 2.41
C ILE A 13 -13.36 -5.83 2.30
N ILE A 14 -14.61 -6.16 2.60
CA ILE A 14 -15.17 -7.49 2.33
C ILE A 14 -15.62 -7.52 0.86
N PRO A 15 -14.92 -8.23 -0.04
CA PRO A 15 -15.27 -8.24 -1.44
C PRO A 15 -16.48 -9.14 -1.69
N LYS A 16 -17.30 -8.77 -2.68
CA LYS A 16 -18.32 -9.65 -3.28
C LYS A 16 -17.72 -10.55 -4.35
N ARG A 17 -16.62 -10.12 -4.98
CA ARG A 17 -15.91 -10.86 -6.04
C ARG A 17 -14.40 -10.72 -5.84
N GLY A 18 -13.67 -11.81 -6.06
CA GLY A 18 -12.22 -11.84 -5.87
C GLY A 18 -11.79 -12.02 -4.40
N THR A 19 -10.61 -11.53 -4.05
CA THR A 19 -10.01 -11.73 -2.72
C THR A 19 -9.22 -10.50 -2.29
N VAL A 20 -9.27 -10.17 -1.00
CA VAL A 20 -8.48 -9.10 -0.39
C VAL A 20 -7.49 -9.70 0.60
N ILE A 21 -6.20 -9.39 0.42
CA ILE A 21 -5.16 -9.65 1.41
C ILE A 21 -4.81 -8.32 2.08
N ALA A 22 -5.12 -8.19 3.38
CA ALA A 22 -4.91 -6.95 4.14
C ALA A 22 -3.81 -7.13 5.19
N ILE A 23 -2.66 -6.45 5.00
CA ILE A 23 -1.52 -6.49 5.92
C ILE A 23 -1.37 -5.10 6.56
N PRO A 24 -1.89 -4.87 7.79
CA PRO A 24 -1.87 -3.54 8.40
C PRO A 24 -0.47 -3.09 8.81
N LEU A 25 0.43 -4.04 9.05
CA LEU A 25 1.78 -3.80 9.54
C LEU A 25 2.76 -4.86 9.01
N ILE A 26 3.76 -4.42 8.26
CA ILE A 26 4.84 -5.28 7.73
C ILE A 26 6.05 -5.26 8.66
N ASN A 27 6.56 -4.07 8.99
CA ASN A 27 7.71 -3.90 9.88
C ASN A 27 7.26 -3.74 11.34
N ILE A 28 6.94 -4.85 12.00
CA ILE A 28 6.50 -4.82 13.42
C ILE A 28 7.56 -4.19 14.32
N TYR A 29 8.82 -4.56 14.13
CA TYR A 29 9.93 -4.04 14.93
C TYR A 29 10.16 -2.54 14.72
N GLY A 30 10.15 -2.08 13.47
CA GLY A 30 10.26 -0.66 13.15
C GLY A 30 9.10 0.13 13.75
N PHE A 31 7.88 -0.41 13.71
CA PHE A 31 6.73 0.24 14.33
C PHE A 31 6.87 0.39 15.85
N LEU A 32 7.27 -0.68 16.55
CA LEU A 32 7.50 -0.65 18.01
C LEU A 32 8.61 0.33 18.41
N ASN A 33 9.65 0.45 17.58
CA ASN A 33 10.83 1.29 17.85
C ASN A 33 10.76 2.68 17.19
N PHE A 34 9.62 3.07 16.61
CA PHE A 34 9.46 4.30 15.82
C PHE A 34 10.55 4.49 14.73
N SER A 35 11.02 3.37 14.17
CA SER A 35 12.09 3.30 13.18
C SER A 35 11.58 2.83 11.82
N ARG A 36 12.28 3.27 10.77
CA ARG A 36 12.08 2.79 9.39
C ARG A 36 12.65 1.38 9.20
N GLU A 37 13.77 1.11 9.83
CA GLU A 37 14.57 -0.10 9.67
C GLU A 37 14.09 -1.20 10.63
N VAL A 38 14.46 -2.44 10.35
CA VAL A 38 14.37 -3.52 11.36
C VAL A 38 15.56 -3.42 12.33
N PRO A 39 15.61 -4.16 13.46
CA PRO A 39 16.63 -3.98 14.51
C PRO A 39 18.08 -4.14 14.06
N ASP A 40 18.34 -4.80 12.93
CA ASP A 40 19.68 -4.93 12.33
C ASP A 40 20.06 -3.77 11.38
N GLY A 41 19.27 -2.69 11.36
CA GLY A 41 19.51 -1.48 10.57
C GLY A 41 19.10 -1.56 9.10
N LYS A 42 18.46 -2.67 8.67
CA LYS A 42 18.09 -2.85 7.25
C LYS A 42 16.66 -2.39 6.94
N ASP A 43 16.50 -1.75 5.79
CA ASP A 43 15.19 -1.41 5.20
C ASP A 43 14.64 -2.62 4.41
N ILE A 44 13.45 -3.09 4.79
CA ILE A 44 12.72 -4.16 4.07
C ILE A 44 12.52 -3.78 2.60
N ASN A 45 12.21 -2.51 2.32
CA ASN A 45 11.99 -2.01 0.96
C ASN A 45 13.29 -1.80 0.16
N ARG A 46 14.42 -2.32 0.65
CA ARG A 46 15.70 -2.49 -0.05
C ARG A 46 16.18 -3.94 -0.06
N SER A 47 15.33 -4.86 0.39
CA SER A 47 15.68 -6.26 0.63
C SER A 47 14.94 -7.24 -0.29
N PHE A 48 14.07 -6.79 -1.21
CA PHE A 48 13.35 -7.68 -2.14
C PHE A 48 14.28 -8.25 -3.23
N PRO A 49 14.09 -9.53 -3.65
CA PRO A 49 13.03 -10.47 -3.25
C PRO A 49 13.26 -11.16 -1.90
N GLY A 50 14.40 -10.95 -1.25
CA GLY A 50 14.73 -11.55 0.03
C GLY A 50 15.29 -12.96 -0.07
N SER A 51 15.56 -13.56 1.09
CA SER A 51 16.02 -14.95 1.25
C SER A 51 15.53 -15.50 2.58
N LYS A 52 15.17 -16.80 2.60
CA LYS A 52 14.71 -17.54 3.79
C LYS A 52 15.77 -17.58 4.90
N ASP A 53 17.05 -17.63 4.52
CA ASP A 53 18.20 -17.71 5.45
C ASP A 53 18.94 -16.36 5.56
N GLY A 54 18.35 -15.30 5.01
CA GLY A 54 18.92 -13.95 5.05
C GLY A 54 18.70 -13.22 6.39
N SER A 55 19.08 -11.95 6.40
CA SER A 55 18.79 -11.05 7.52
C SER A 55 17.28 -10.88 7.76
N LEU A 56 16.91 -10.29 8.89
CA LEU A 56 15.49 -10.16 9.26
C LEU A 56 14.68 -9.42 8.18
N ALA A 57 15.20 -8.30 7.67
CA ALA A 57 14.56 -7.58 6.56
C ALA A 57 14.43 -8.43 5.28
N SER A 58 15.43 -9.28 5.02
CA SER A 58 15.46 -10.20 3.86
C SER A 58 14.42 -11.31 4.01
N ARG A 59 14.25 -11.85 5.22
CA ARG A 59 13.24 -12.88 5.50
C ARG A 59 11.82 -12.34 5.38
N VAL A 60 11.57 -11.11 5.84
CA VAL A 60 10.27 -10.45 5.66
C VAL A 60 9.99 -10.20 4.17
N ALA A 61 10.98 -9.69 3.43
CA ALA A 61 10.86 -9.51 1.99
C ALA A 61 10.63 -10.85 1.25
N TYR A 62 11.28 -11.92 1.70
CA TYR A 62 11.09 -13.28 1.17
C TYR A 62 9.65 -13.75 1.37
N ALA A 63 9.12 -13.66 2.58
CA ALA A 63 7.73 -14.07 2.86
C ALA A 63 6.71 -13.30 2.00
N LEU A 64 6.87 -11.98 1.83
CA LEU A 64 6.00 -11.22 0.93
C LEU A 64 6.17 -11.65 -0.54
N SER A 65 7.39 -11.97 -0.94
CA SER A 65 7.70 -12.36 -2.33
C SER A 65 7.19 -13.75 -2.68
N SER A 66 7.27 -14.72 -1.76
CA SER A 66 6.88 -16.11 -2.00
C SER A 66 5.43 -16.41 -1.62
N GLU A 67 4.88 -15.76 -0.59
CA GLU A 67 3.57 -16.11 -0.02
C GLU A 67 2.47 -15.09 -0.31
N VAL A 68 2.80 -13.88 -0.77
CA VAL A 68 1.78 -12.84 -1.04
C VAL A 68 1.77 -12.44 -2.49
N LEU A 69 2.93 -12.05 -3.05
CA LEU A 69 2.99 -11.60 -4.43
C LEU A 69 2.39 -12.59 -5.43
N PRO A 70 2.55 -13.91 -5.33
CA PRO A 70 1.96 -14.83 -6.30
C PRO A 70 0.43 -14.77 -6.36
N HIS A 71 -0.24 -14.39 -5.28
CA HIS A 71 -1.69 -14.43 -5.14
C HIS A 71 -2.41 -13.10 -5.41
N ILE A 72 -1.68 -12.02 -5.73
CA ILE A 72 -2.27 -10.70 -6.02
C ILE A 72 -2.12 -10.30 -7.48
N ASP A 73 -3.10 -9.60 -8.02
CA ASP A 73 -3.02 -8.94 -9.33
C ASP A 73 -2.61 -7.47 -9.19
N VAL A 74 -3.08 -6.84 -8.11
CA VAL A 74 -2.89 -5.43 -7.78
C VAL A 74 -2.71 -5.24 -6.26
N GLY A 75 -1.97 -4.21 -5.87
CA GLY A 75 -1.82 -3.80 -4.47
C GLY A 75 -1.73 -2.29 -4.27
N VAL A 76 -2.03 -1.85 -3.05
CA VAL A 76 -1.82 -0.47 -2.60
C VAL A 76 -0.94 -0.50 -1.36
N ASP A 77 0.22 0.14 -1.43
CA ASP A 77 1.19 0.25 -0.34
C ASP A 77 1.08 1.65 0.30
N PHE A 78 0.67 1.71 1.56
CA PHE A 78 0.36 2.96 2.27
C PHE A 78 1.56 3.48 3.06
N HIS A 79 2.08 4.62 2.63
CA HIS A 79 3.20 5.36 3.25
C HIS A 79 2.75 6.70 3.82
N THR A 80 3.57 7.25 4.70
CA THR A 80 3.49 8.64 5.16
C THR A 80 4.83 9.33 4.88
N GLY A 81 4.85 10.67 4.92
CA GLY A 81 6.10 11.38 4.74
C GLY A 81 7.08 11.10 5.88
N GLY A 82 8.24 10.54 5.53
CA GLY A 82 9.34 10.31 6.47
C GLY A 82 9.95 11.60 6.98
N GLY A 83 10.64 11.55 8.12
CA GLY A 83 11.35 12.71 8.67
C GLY A 83 10.45 13.89 9.02
N ARG A 84 9.19 13.64 9.41
CA ARG A 84 8.16 14.66 9.71
C ARG A 84 7.77 15.53 8.51
N ILE A 85 8.02 15.07 7.29
CA ILE A 85 7.48 15.71 6.10
C ILE A 85 5.99 15.40 6.03
N ASN A 86 5.15 16.43 5.92
CA ASN A 86 3.72 16.26 5.73
C ASN A 86 3.39 16.18 4.24
N ASN A 87 3.10 14.98 3.75
CA ASN A 87 2.67 14.75 2.37
C ASN A 87 1.16 15.02 2.24
N PHE A 88 0.77 15.76 1.20
CA PHE A 88 -0.62 15.76 0.77
C PHE A 88 -0.97 14.42 0.11
N SER A 89 -2.23 14.01 0.17
CA SER A 89 -2.69 12.71 -0.35
C SER A 89 -2.38 12.55 -1.84
N GLN A 90 -1.56 11.55 -2.16
CA GLN A 90 -1.08 11.32 -3.52
C GLN A 90 -0.85 9.83 -3.80
N ILE A 91 -1.00 9.44 -5.06
CA ILE A 91 -0.54 8.13 -5.57
C ILE A 91 0.75 8.33 -6.35
N ARG A 92 1.70 7.41 -6.16
CA ARG A 92 2.98 7.35 -6.85
C ARG A 92 3.09 6.04 -7.63
N CYS A 93 3.14 6.14 -8.94
CA CYS A 93 3.30 5.01 -9.86
C CYS A 93 4.13 5.41 -11.09
N VAL A 94 4.47 4.45 -11.96
CA VAL A 94 5.11 4.74 -13.25
C VAL A 94 3.99 5.07 -14.23
N LEU A 95 3.87 6.34 -14.65
CA LEU A 95 2.74 6.80 -15.48
C LEU A 95 2.76 6.26 -16.90
N ASP A 96 3.95 5.91 -17.41
CA ASP A 96 4.11 5.33 -18.75
C ASP A 96 3.54 3.90 -18.84
N ASN A 97 3.18 3.29 -17.70
CA ASN A 97 2.43 2.04 -17.67
C ASN A 97 0.92 2.36 -17.62
N PRO A 98 0.14 1.99 -18.65
CA PRO A 98 -1.29 2.33 -18.72
C PRO A 98 -2.12 1.77 -17.57
N GLN A 99 -1.82 0.54 -17.11
CA GLN A 99 -2.54 -0.09 -16.00
C GLN A 99 -2.29 0.63 -14.67
N ASN A 100 -1.05 1.07 -14.44
CA ASN A 100 -0.73 1.91 -13.28
C ASN A 100 -1.53 3.22 -13.28
N LEU A 101 -1.66 3.85 -14.45
CA LEU A 101 -2.38 5.11 -14.60
C LEU A 101 -3.88 4.92 -14.40
N ASP A 102 -4.46 3.89 -15.02
CA ASP A 102 -5.87 3.51 -14.87
C ASP A 102 -6.23 3.28 -13.40
N TYR A 103 -5.46 2.45 -12.69
CA TYR A 103 -5.72 2.18 -11.26
C TYR A 103 -5.48 3.41 -10.37
N ALA A 104 -4.50 4.26 -10.70
CA ALA A 104 -4.29 5.51 -9.97
C ALA A 104 -5.44 6.50 -10.18
N GLN A 105 -6.00 6.57 -11.40
CA GLN A 105 -7.18 7.37 -11.71
C GLN A 105 -8.44 6.84 -11.02
N ALA A 106 -8.62 5.51 -10.99
CA ALA A 106 -9.68 4.86 -10.24
C ALA A 106 -9.58 5.13 -8.72
N PHE A 107 -8.36 5.11 -8.17
CA PHE A 107 -8.13 5.52 -6.79
C PHE A 107 -8.49 7.01 -6.58
N ALA A 108 -8.36 7.86 -7.59
CA ALA A 108 -8.71 9.29 -7.60
C ALA A 108 -8.16 10.10 -6.40
N PRO A 109 -6.83 10.10 -6.15
CA PRO A 109 -6.22 10.96 -5.13
C PRO A 109 -6.21 12.43 -5.59
N HIS A 110 -5.80 13.37 -4.71
CA HIS A 110 -5.59 14.77 -5.12
C HIS A 110 -4.47 14.92 -6.16
N PHE A 111 -3.43 14.10 -6.05
CA PHE A 111 -2.28 14.12 -6.97
C PHE A 111 -1.90 12.70 -7.41
N ILE A 112 -1.58 12.55 -8.69
CA ILE A 112 -0.94 11.37 -9.26
C ILE A 112 0.45 11.79 -9.73
N ILE A 113 1.49 11.18 -9.17
CA ILE A 113 2.88 11.58 -9.38
C ILE A 113 3.66 10.46 -10.06
N ASN A 114 4.37 10.80 -11.14
CA ASN A 114 5.31 9.88 -11.77
C ASN A 114 6.48 9.59 -10.83
N ALA A 115 6.69 8.32 -10.51
CA ALA A 115 7.76 7.89 -9.63
C ALA A 115 8.45 6.65 -10.20
N LYS A 116 9.76 6.74 -10.43
CA LYS A 116 10.58 5.62 -10.91
C LYS A 116 10.64 4.47 -9.90
N LEU A 117 10.69 3.23 -10.38
CA LEU A 117 10.94 2.06 -9.56
C LEU A 117 12.31 2.18 -8.88
N ARG A 118 12.39 1.71 -7.62
CA ARG A 118 13.65 1.64 -6.87
C ARG A 118 14.09 0.20 -6.79
N ASP A 119 15.39 -0.04 -6.98
CA ASP A 119 15.92 -1.40 -6.89
C ASP A 119 15.66 -2.03 -5.53
N LYS A 120 15.43 -3.35 -5.55
CA LYS A 120 15.13 -4.18 -4.37
C LYS A 120 13.94 -3.70 -3.52
N SER A 121 12.99 -2.98 -4.14
CA SER A 121 11.72 -2.59 -3.53
C SER A 121 10.60 -3.57 -3.87
N LEU A 122 9.55 -3.57 -3.05
CA LEU A 122 8.33 -4.37 -3.28
C LEU A 122 7.75 -4.07 -4.67
N ARG A 123 7.64 -2.78 -5.00
CA ARG A 123 7.07 -2.32 -6.29
C ARG A 123 7.91 -2.73 -7.49
N HIS A 124 9.24 -2.74 -7.36
CA HIS A 124 10.11 -3.20 -8.44
C HIS A 124 9.93 -4.69 -8.70
N LEU A 125 9.87 -5.52 -7.66
CA LEU A 125 9.64 -6.95 -7.81
C LEU A 125 8.24 -7.23 -8.39
N ALA A 126 7.20 -6.60 -7.87
CA ALA A 126 5.84 -6.75 -8.40
C ALA A 126 5.77 -6.37 -9.88
N SER A 127 6.40 -5.26 -10.28
CA SER A 127 6.46 -4.85 -11.68
C SER A 127 7.17 -5.87 -12.58
N LYS A 128 8.22 -6.55 -12.10
CA LYS A 128 8.88 -7.64 -12.85
C LYS A 128 7.96 -8.85 -13.04
N LEU A 129 7.01 -9.06 -12.14
CA LEU A 129 5.99 -10.11 -12.22
C LEU A 129 4.73 -9.67 -12.98
N GLY A 130 4.74 -8.49 -13.62
CA GLY A 130 3.58 -7.95 -14.33
C GLY A 130 2.44 -7.47 -13.42
N LYS A 131 2.71 -7.29 -12.11
CA LYS A 131 1.71 -6.89 -11.11
C LYS A 131 1.80 -5.39 -10.82
N THR A 132 0.66 -4.76 -10.57
CA THR A 132 0.60 -3.34 -10.25
C THR A 132 0.60 -3.10 -8.75
N ILE A 133 1.55 -2.32 -8.24
CA ILE A 133 1.52 -1.81 -6.86
C ILE A 133 1.56 -0.29 -6.88
N LEU A 134 0.47 0.33 -6.46
CA LEU A 134 0.38 1.77 -6.24
C LEU A 134 0.97 2.11 -4.88
N VAL A 135 1.71 3.22 -4.78
CA VAL A 135 2.17 3.74 -3.49
C VAL A 135 1.32 4.94 -3.13
N TYR A 136 0.55 4.84 -2.05
CA TYR A 136 -0.12 5.99 -1.46
C TYR A 136 0.81 6.70 -0.49
N GLU A 137 0.85 8.03 -0.55
CA GLU A 137 1.58 8.87 0.40
C GLU A 137 0.61 9.91 0.96
N GLY A 138 0.56 10.06 2.28
CA GLY A 138 -0.26 11.09 2.92
C GLY A 138 0.01 11.23 4.40
N GLY A 139 -0.01 12.47 4.90
CA GLY A 139 0.34 12.78 6.29
C GLY A 139 1.85 12.74 6.53
N GLU A 140 2.22 12.68 7.81
CA GLU A 140 3.60 12.71 8.30
C GLU A 140 3.89 11.53 9.24
N SER A 141 5.16 11.17 9.40
CA SER A 141 5.59 10.18 10.38
C SER A 141 5.27 10.61 11.82
N GLN A 142 4.91 9.67 12.69
CA GLN A 142 4.68 9.86 14.14
C GLN A 142 3.47 10.73 14.54
N ARG A 143 2.69 11.27 13.59
CA ARG A 143 1.45 11.99 13.88
C ARG A 143 0.29 11.48 13.04
N LEU A 144 -0.88 11.37 13.69
CA LEU A 144 -2.09 10.87 13.07
C LEU A 144 -2.91 12.03 12.51
N ASN A 145 -2.99 12.12 11.18
CA ASN A 145 -3.78 13.10 10.48
C ASN A 145 -5.02 12.41 9.85
N ARG A 146 -6.22 12.78 10.30
CA ARG A 146 -7.48 12.18 9.84
C ARG A 146 -7.75 12.40 8.34
N PRO A 147 -7.52 13.60 7.74
CA PRO A 147 -7.82 13.82 6.33
C PRO A 147 -7.13 12.84 5.36
N PRO A 148 -5.80 12.62 5.42
CA PRO A 148 -5.15 11.66 4.52
C PRO A 148 -5.57 10.21 4.79
N ILE A 149 -5.97 9.88 6.03
CA ILE A 149 -6.52 8.54 6.31
C ILE A 149 -7.87 8.36 5.60
N LYS A 150 -8.80 9.32 5.75
CA LYS A 150 -10.10 9.27 5.09
C LYS A 150 -9.95 9.20 3.57
N GLU A 151 -9.02 9.98 2.99
CA GLU A 151 -8.79 9.95 1.55
C GLU A 151 -8.25 8.60 1.07
N ALA A 152 -7.29 8.02 1.80
CA ALA A 152 -6.75 6.71 1.49
C ALA A 152 -7.84 5.62 1.51
N MET A 153 -8.71 5.65 2.52
CA MET A 153 -9.81 4.70 2.64
C MET A 153 -10.80 4.85 1.48
N ARG A 154 -11.20 6.09 1.14
CA ARG A 154 -12.13 6.36 0.02
C ARG A 154 -11.54 5.92 -1.31
N GLY A 155 -10.28 6.24 -1.57
CA GLY A 155 -9.57 5.82 -2.78
C GLY A 155 -9.47 4.30 -2.90
N THR A 156 -9.26 3.60 -1.78
CA THR A 156 -9.26 2.13 -1.76
C THR A 156 -10.61 1.56 -2.19
N LEU A 157 -11.73 2.09 -1.68
CA LEU A 157 -13.06 1.61 -2.09
C LEU A 157 -13.38 1.95 -3.55
N ARG A 158 -13.00 3.13 -4.03
CA ARG A 158 -13.16 3.47 -5.45
C ARG A 158 -12.37 2.53 -6.36
N LEU A 159 -11.14 2.20 -5.97
CA LEU A 159 -10.33 1.21 -6.68
C LEU A 159 -10.97 -0.19 -6.65
N MET A 160 -11.44 -0.65 -5.49
CA MET A 160 -12.12 -1.94 -5.38
C MET A 160 -13.38 -2.01 -6.26
N HIS A 161 -14.15 -0.92 -6.34
CA HIS A 161 -15.30 -0.83 -7.23
C HIS A 161 -14.89 -0.86 -8.72
N HIS A 162 -13.84 -0.13 -9.09
CA HIS A 162 -13.28 -0.17 -10.46
C HIS A 162 -12.80 -1.57 -10.88
N LEU A 163 -12.34 -2.36 -9.90
CA LEU A 163 -11.93 -3.76 -10.08
C LEU A 163 -13.10 -4.76 -9.97
N ASP A 164 -14.34 -4.29 -9.96
CA ASP A 164 -15.57 -5.10 -9.79
C ASP A 164 -15.59 -5.97 -8.52
N MET A 165 -14.80 -5.62 -7.49
CA MET A 165 -14.75 -6.38 -6.24
C MET A 165 -15.93 -6.08 -5.31
N ILE A 166 -16.52 -4.88 -5.42
CA ILE A 166 -17.64 -4.39 -4.61
C ILE A 166 -18.62 -3.59 -5.47
N ASP A 167 -19.87 -3.44 -5.00
CA ASP A 167 -20.89 -2.68 -5.72
C ASP A 167 -20.84 -1.19 -5.37
N LYS A 168 -21.50 -0.36 -6.18
CA LYS A 168 -21.59 1.10 -5.99
C LYS A 168 -22.15 1.49 -4.62
N ASP A 169 -23.09 0.71 -4.09
CA ASP A 169 -23.70 0.95 -2.78
C ASP A 169 -22.69 0.78 -1.62
N ASP A 170 -21.71 -0.10 -1.78
CA ASP A 170 -20.66 -0.31 -0.79
C ASP A 170 -19.72 0.90 -0.71
N VAL A 171 -19.47 1.56 -1.85
CA VAL A 171 -18.74 2.84 -1.90
C VAL A 171 -19.54 3.96 -1.21
N ALA A 172 -20.87 3.96 -1.36
CA ALA A 172 -21.74 4.98 -0.77
C ALA A 172 -21.80 4.92 0.77
N LYS A 173 -21.66 3.72 1.38
CA LYS A 173 -21.65 3.53 2.84
C LYS A 173 -20.63 4.42 3.57
N MET A 174 -19.52 4.81 2.92
CA MET A 174 -18.53 5.70 3.55
C MET A 174 -18.86 7.20 3.45
N ARG A 175 -19.85 7.61 2.64
CA ARG A 175 -20.28 9.02 2.60
C ARG A 175 -21.03 9.44 3.87
N GLY A 176 -21.55 8.47 4.64
CA GLY A 176 -22.25 8.69 5.91
C GLY A 176 -21.43 8.45 7.19
N ALA A 177 -20.12 8.18 7.10
CA ALA A 177 -19.26 7.77 8.22
C ALA A 177 -18.11 8.75 8.59
#